data_AF-A0A2V9AIZ8-F1
#
_entry.id   AF-A0A2V9AIZ8-F1
#
_cell.length_a   1.000
_cell.length_b   1.000
_cell.length_c   1.000
_cell.angle_alpha   90.00
_cell.angle_beta   90.00
_cell.angle_gamma   90.00
#
_symmetry.space_group_name_H-M   'P 1'
#
loop_
_entity.id
_entity.type
_entity.pdbx_description
1 polymer ?
#
loop_
_entity_poly.entity_id
_entity_poly.type
_entity_poly.pdbx_seq_one_letter_code
_entity_poly.pdbx_strand_id
1 'polypeptide(L)'
;MLDKHMNYPEWQKPYRAALVEVNPQKLSEKIAIAEAAISQRARELTTNNWDIDEHLAVRDAAFNLHVLKGQQPIEISSRLDLKS
;
A
#
# COMPACT_ATOMS: atom_id res chain seq x y z
N MET A 1 17.43 -13.31 -1.43
CA MET A 1 16.96 -13.82 -2.75
C MET A 1 15.44 -13.75 -2.83
N LEU A 2 14.81 -12.58 -2.66
CA LEU A 2 13.34 -12.45 -2.64
C LEU A 2 12.78 -11.72 -3.88
N ASP A 3 13.67 -11.29 -4.77
CA ASP A 3 13.36 -10.44 -5.93
C ASP A 3 13.04 -11.27 -7.19
N LYS A 4 13.23 -12.59 -7.15
CA LYS A 4 13.10 -13.49 -8.31
C LYS A 4 11.65 -13.79 -8.75
N HIS A 5 10.63 -13.26 -8.08
CA HIS A 5 9.21 -13.53 -8.38
C HIS A 5 8.34 -12.27 -8.52
N MET A 6 8.95 -11.09 -8.67
CA MET A 6 8.19 -9.86 -8.91
C MET A 6 8.10 -9.60 -10.41
N ASN A 7 6.94 -9.87 -11.00
CA ASN A 7 6.66 -9.50 -12.39
C ASN A 7 6.63 -7.97 -12.55
N TYR A 8 6.32 -7.23 -11.48
CA TYR A 8 6.09 -5.78 -11.52
C TYR A 8 6.77 -5.08 -10.33
N PRO A 9 8.11 -5.06 -10.28
CA PRO A 9 8.87 -4.66 -9.09
C PRO A 9 8.61 -3.22 -8.63
N GLU A 10 8.29 -2.31 -9.54
CA GLU A 10 8.14 -0.87 -9.25
C GLU A 10 7.06 -0.59 -8.20
N TRP A 11 5.89 -1.23 -8.32
CA TRP A 11 4.82 -1.08 -7.33
C TRP A 11 4.75 -2.25 -6.34
N GLN A 12 5.26 -3.45 -6.70
CA GLN A 12 5.24 -4.61 -5.81
C GLN A 12 6.20 -4.48 -4.62
N LYS A 13 7.35 -3.81 -4.79
CA LYS A 13 8.30 -3.56 -3.69
C LYS A 13 7.68 -2.74 -2.55
N PRO A 14 7.14 -1.52 -2.79
CA PRO A 14 6.53 -0.74 -1.72
C PRO A 14 5.28 -1.43 -1.14
N TYR A 15 4.49 -2.12 -1.96
CA TYR A 15 3.37 -2.94 -1.49
C TYR A 15 3.80 -4.03 -0.49
N ARG A 16 4.82 -4.82 -0.83
CA ARG A 16 5.33 -5.84 0.10
C ARG A 16 5.93 -5.23 1.36
N ALA A 17 6.61 -4.10 1.24
CA ALA A 17 7.16 -3.41 2.41
C ALA A 17 6.06 -3.01 3.40
N ALA A 18 4.87 -2.63 2.92
CA ALA A 18 3.72 -2.38 3.79
C ALA A 18 3.17 -3.67 4.42
N LEU A 19 3.09 -4.77 3.68
CA LEU A 19 2.56 -6.04 4.20
C LEU A 19 3.41 -6.68 5.32
N VAL A 20 4.72 -6.47 5.30
CA VAL A 20 5.65 -7.08 6.27
C VAL A 20 6.03 -6.13 7.41
N GLU A 21 5.57 -4.88 7.36
CA GLU A 21 5.83 -3.92 8.43
C GLU A 21 4.94 -4.22 9.64
N VAL A 22 5.58 -4.36 10.80
CA VAL A 22 4.93 -4.75 12.07
C VAL A 22 4.80 -3.55 12.99
N ASN A 23 5.63 -2.53 12.80
CA ASN A 23 5.58 -1.30 13.59
C ASN A 23 4.43 -0.39 13.11
N PRO A 24 3.41 -0.10 13.93
CA PRO A 24 2.23 0.68 13.51
C PRO A 24 2.57 2.10 13.04
N GLN A 25 3.55 2.76 13.66
CA GLN A 25 3.98 4.11 13.29
C GLN A 25 4.61 4.13 11.90
N LYS A 26 5.42 3.12 11.58
CA LYS A 26 6.04 2.97 10.24
C LYS A 26 5.06 2.40 9.22
N LEU A 27 4.12 1.58 9.66
CA LEU A 27 3.15 0.93 8.79
C LEU A 27 2.27 1.96 8.07
N SER A 28 1.85 3.02 8.77
CA SER A 28 1.12 4.14 8.15
C SER A 28 1.90 4.80 7.00
N GLU A 29 3.20 5.03 7.20
CA GLU A 29 4.09 5.57 6.16
C GLU A 29 4.25 4.58 4.99
N LYS A 30 4.48 3.29 5.28
CA LYS A 30 4.63 2.26 4.24
C LYS A 30 3.36 2.08 3.42
N ILE A 31 2.19 2.12 4.06
CA ILE A 31 0.89 2.09 3.38
C ILE A 31 0.77 3.28 2.42
N ALA A 32 1.08 4.50 2.87
CA ALA A 32 1.01 5.69 2.01
C ALA A 32 1.93 5.60 0.78
N ILE A 33 3.17 5.12 0.97
CA ILE A 33 4.12 4.90 -0.13
C ILE A 33 3.60 3.84 -1.11
N ALA A 34 3.03 2.75 -0.60
CA ALA A 34 2.46 1.69 -1.42
C ALA A 34 1.20 2.15 -2.19
N GLU A 35 0.30 2.90 -1.53
CA GLU A 35 -0.89 3.50 -2.14
C GLU A 35 -0.50 4.43 -3.30
N ALA A 36 0.52 5.26 -3.12
CA ALA A 36 1.02 6.16 -4.16
C ALA A 36 1.56 5.38 -5.38
N ALA A 37 2.38 4.36 -5.14
CA ALA A 37 2.97 3.53 -6.20
C ALA A 37 1.89 2.75 -7.00
N ILE A 38 0.94 2.14 -6.29
CA ILE A 38 -0.19 1.41 -6.90
C ILE A 38 -1.10 2.37 -7.68
N SER A 39 -1.39 3.55 -7.14
CA SER A 39 -2.22 4.57 -7.82
C SER A 39 -1.52 5.15 -9.06
N GLN A 40 -0.19 5.29 -9.02
CA GLN A 40 0.56 5.64 -10.22
C GLN A 40 0.48 4.52 -11.26
N ARG A 41 0.72 3.27 -10.87
CA ARG A 41 0.68 2.17 -11.83
C ARG A 41 -0.69 1.98 -12.45
N ALA A 42 -1.77 2.08 -11.66
CA ALA A 42 -3.13 2.01 -12.16
C ALA A 42 -3.41 3.04 -13.28
N ARG A 43 -2.86 4.27 -13.16
CA ARG A 43 -2.96 5.31 -14.20
C ARG A 43 -2.11 5.01 -15.44
N GLU A 44 -0.97 4.37 -15.28
CA GLU A 44 -0.12 3.96 -16.41
C GLU A 44 -0.74 2.77 -17.17
N LEU A 45 -1.43 1.88 -16.47
CA LEU A 45 -2.10 0.71 -17.04
C LEU A 45 -3.36 1.04 -17.83
N THR A 46 -3.99 2.19 -17.59
CA THR A 46 -5.12 2.66 -18.43
C THR A 46 -4.65 3.28 -19.75
N THR A 47 -3.38 3.66 -19.85
CA THR A 47 -2.82 4.36 -21.02
C THR A 47 -1.92 3.47 -21.89
N ASN A 48 -1.40 2.37 -21.34
CA ASN A 48 -0.52 1.42 -22.04
C ASN A 48 -1.22 0.07 -22.31
N ASN A 49 -0.55 -0.79 -23.09
CA ASN A 49 -1.00 -2.12 -23.54
C ASN A 49 -1.72 -2.91 -22.42
N TRP A 50 -2.88 -3.49 -22.72
CA TRP A 50 -3.76 -4.13 -21.74
C TRP A 50 -3.17 -5.45 -21.22
N ASP A 51 -2.40 -5.39 -20.13
CA ASP A 51 -1.97 -6.55 -19.34
C ASP A 51 -3.02 -6.84 -18.25
N ILE A 52 -3.93 -7.78 -18.55
CA ILE A 52 -5.03 -8.12 -17.65
C ILE A 52 -4.54 -8.66 -16.30
N ASP A 53 -3.39 -9.36 -16.28
CA ASP A 53 -2.83 -9.93 -15.05
C ASP A 53 -2.30 -8.83 -14.14
N GLU A 54 -1.62 -7.83 -14.71
CA GLU A 54 -1.17 -6.68 -13.95
C GLU A 54 -2.34 -5.84 -13.41
N HIS A 55 -3.39 -5.63 -14.20
CA HIS A 55 -4.60 -4.93 -13.78
C HIS A 55 -5.26 -5.58 -12.57
N LEU A 56 -5.41 -6.91 -12.60
CA LEU A 56 -5.96 -7.67 -11.47
C LEU A 56 -5.04 -7.56 -10.24
N ALA A 57 -3.73 -7.71 -10.42
CA ALA A 57 -2.78 -7.65 -9.33
C ALA A 57 -2.74 -6.26 -8.64
N VAL A 58 -2.81 -5.17 -9.42
CA VAL A 58 -2.87 -3.79 -8.91
C VAL A 58 -4.17 -3.54 -8.16
N ARG A 59 -5.31 -4.00 -8.69
CA ARG A 59 -6.62 -3.89 -8.02
C ARG A 59 -6.63 -4.62 -6.69
N ASP A 60 -6.16 -5.87 -6.67
CA ASP A 60 -6.16 -6.70 -5.47
C ASP A 60 -5.19 -6.11 -4.42
N ALA A 61 -4.04 -5.57 -4.84
CA ALA A 61 -3.12 -4.88 -3.95
C ALA A 61 -3.74 -3.61 -3.33
N ALA A 62 -4.48 -2.81 -4.10
CA ALA A 62 -5.19 -1.64 -3.60
C ALA A 62 -6.24 -2.01 -2.55
N PHE A 63 -7.03 -3.07 -2.81
CA PHE A 63 -8.00 -3.59 -1.84
C PHE A 63 -7.33 -4.06 -0.54
N ASN A 64 -6.23 -4.81 -0.66
CA ASN A 64 -5.49 -5.31 0.51
C ASN A 64 -4.92 -4.17 1.36
N LEU A 65 -4.41 -3.09 0.75
CA LEU A 65 -3.94 -1.92 1.50
C LEU A 65 -5.08 -1.21 2.21
N HIS A 66 -6.26 -1.09 1.58
CA HIS A 66 -7.42 -0.51 2.22
C HIS A 66 -7.84 -1.29 3.47
N VAL A 67 -7.87 -2.62 3.38
CA VAL A 67 -8.14 -3.49 4.54
C VAL A 67 -7.06 -3.33 5.62
N LEU A 68 -5.78 -3.34 5.23
CA LEU A 68 -4.66 -3.20 6.16
C LEU A 68 -4.70 -1.87 6.94
N LYS A 69 -5.07 -0.78 6.25
CA LYS A 69 -5.27 0.54 6.83
C LYS A 69 -6.44 0.57 7.82
N GLY A 70 -7.54 -0.12 7.49
CA GLY A 70 -8.70 -0.25 8.39
C GLY A 70 -8.44 -1.11 9.63
N GLN A 71 -7.40 -1.95 9.61
CA GLN A 71 -6.95 -2.75 10.76
C GLN A 71 -5.98 -1.99 11.67
N GLN A 72 -5.49 -0.82 11.27
CA GLN A 72 -4.68 0.01 12.16
C GLN A 72 -5.54 0.46 13.34
N PRO A 73 -5.05 0.33 14.58
CA PRO A 73 -5.69 1.00 15.71
C PRO A 73 -5.83 2.48 15.35
N ILE A 74 -7.03 3.03 15.47
CA ILE A 74 -7.22 4.48 15.38
C ILE A 74 -6.27 5.08 16.42
N GLU A 75 -5.25 5.82 15.99
CA GLU A 75 -4.45 6.60 16.94
C GLU A 75 -5.37 7.69 17.51
N ILE A 76 -6.03 7.37 18.63
CA ILE A 76 -6.74 8.34 19.45
C ILE A 76 -5.67 9.07 20.27
N SER A 77 -4.91 9.95 19.63
CA SER A 77 -4.00 10.89 20.29
C SER A 77 -4.01 12.13 19.38
N SER A 78 -4.65 13.26 19.70
CA SER A 78 -4.41 14.10 20.87
C SER A 78 -5.52 15.17 20.99
N ARG A 79 -6.70 14.84 21.52
CA ARG A 79 -7.80 15.82 21.75
C ARG A 79 -8.28 15.90 23.19
N LEU A 80 -7.52 15.41 24.18
CA LEU A 80 -7.91 15.46 25.59
C LEU A 80 -6.77 15.92 26.51
N ASP A 81 -6.13 17.03 26.14
CA ASP A 81 -5.19 17.71 27.03
C ASP A 81 -5.21 19.23 26.78
N LEU A 82 -6.40 19.80 26.91
CA LEU A 82 -6.57 21.20 27.30
C LEU A 82 -7.36 21.25 28.62
N LYS A 83 -6.58 20.98 29.68
CA LYS A 83 -6.57 21.55 31.03
C LYS A 83 -7.91 21.89 31.69
N SER A 84 -8.13 21.19 32.81
CA SER A 84 -8.96 21.59 33.96
C SER A 84 -8.48 22.89 34.62
#